data_AF-A0A7S3J109-F1
#
_entry.id   AF-A0A7S3J109-F1
#
_cell.length_a   1.000
_cell.length_b   1.000
_cell.length_c   1.000
_cell.angle_alpha   90.00
_cell.angle_beta   90.00
_cell.angle_gamma   90.00
#
_symmetry.space_group_name_H-M   'P 1'
#
loop_
_entity.id
_entity.type
_entity.pdbx_description
1 polymer ?
#
loop_
_entity_poly.entity_id
_entity_poly.type
_entity_poly.pdbx_seq_one_letter_code
_entity_poly.pdbx_strand_id
1 'polypeptide(L)'
;QGSYAAFNMLGKFVPYGNTPFFWTRHYNKSIQYVGHATKYDTVHVDGDVMANKFLAYYIKDDKICAVSGQGRSLDTMTLFEAFNQNKMPPASAIISGATSVEEIRKTLQ
;
A
#
# COMPACT_ATOMS: atom_id res chain seq x y z
N GLN A 1 -2.61 -15.08 7.65
CA GLN A 1 -2.19 -16.50 7.68
C GLN A 1 -3.25 -17.43 8.24
N GLY A 2 -3.75 -17.22 9.47
CA GLY A 2 -4.65 -18.17 10.14
C GLY A 2 -5.88 -18.61 9.33
N SER A 3 -6.57 -17.67 8.67
CA SER A 3 -7.75 -17.99 7.86
C SER A 3 -7.42 -18.87 6.64
N TYR A 4 -6.29 -18.64 5.97
CA TYR A 4 -5.85 -19.48 4.84
C TYR A 4 -5.52 -20.90 5.30
N ALA A 5 -4.87 -21.05 6.46
CA ALA A 5 -4.63 -22.36 7.05
C ALA A 5 -5.94 -23.10 7.35
N ALA A 6 -6.92 -22.42 7.96
CA ALA A 6 -8.25 -23.00 8.23
C ALA A 6 -9.00 -23.38 6.95
N PHE A 7 -8.98 -22.53 5.91
CA PHE A 7 -9.60 -22.85 4.63
C PHE A 7 -8.95 -24.06 3.94
N ASN A 8 -7.63 -24.20 4.05
CA ASN A 8 -6.92 -25.35 3.48
C ASN A 8 -7.14 -26.63 4.28
N MET A 9 -7.28 -26.53 5.61
CA MET A 9 -7.74 -27.66 6.45
C MET A 9 -9.16 -28.10 6.09
N LEU A 10 -10.01 -27.19 5.62
CA LEU A 10 -11.36 -27.46 5.10
C LEU A 10 -11.38 -27.89 3.61
N GLY A 11 -10.21 -28.17 3.01
CA GLY A 11 -10.11 -28.65 1.63
C GLY A 11 -10.42 -27.59 0.55
N LYS A 12 -10.43 -26.29 0.90
CA LYS A 12 -10.72 -25.21 -0.06
C LYS A 12 -9.52 -24.77 -0.91
N PHE A 13 -8.31 -25.29 -0.63
CA PHE A 13 -7.07 -25.04 -1.38
C PHE A 13 -6.88 -23.58 -1.83
N VAL A 14 -7.11 -22.64 -0.91
CA VAL A 14 -6.97 -21.20 -1.19
C VAL A 14 -5.48 -20.85 -1.24
N PRO A 15 -4.99 -20.32 -2.37
CA PRO A 15 -3.58 -19.92 -2.50
C PRO A 15 -3.28 -18.75 -1.56
N TYR A 16 -2.11 -18.80 -0.94
CA TYR A 16 -1.63 -17.72 -0.09
C TYR A 16 -1.14 -16.56 -0.96
N GLY A 17 -1.77 -15.38 -0.83
CA GLY A 17 -1.50 -14.24 -1.70
C GLY A 17 -1.68 -12.86 -1.07
N ASN A 18 -1.66 -12.75 0.26
CA ASN A 18 -1.86 -11.44 0.89
C ASN A 18 -0.63 -10.54 0.69
N THR A 19 -0.89 -9.31 0.25
CA THR A 19 0.10 -8.23 0.30
C THR A 19 0.58 -8.04 1.75
N PRO A 20 1.89 -7.96 2.01
CA PRO A 20 2.39 -7.69 3.35
C PRO A 20 1.89 -6.33 3.85
N PHE A 21 1.38 -6.30 5.08
CA PHE A 21 0.97 -5.08 5.76
C PHE A 21 1.57 -5.06 7.16
N PHE A 22 2.15 -3.93 7.53
CA PHE A 22 2.75 -3.70 8.83
C PHE A 22 2.39 -2.30 9.33
N TRP A 23 2.33 -2.11 10.64
CA TRP A 23 2.22 -0.80 11.25
C TRP A 23 3.09 -0.74 12.49
N THR A 24 3.65 0.43 12.77
CA THR A 24 4.36 0.71 14.02
C THR A 24 3.85 2.01 14.63
N ARG A 25 3.92 2.13 15.95
CA ARG A 25 3.52 3.33 16.68
C ARG A 25 4.67 3.83 17.55
N HIS A 26 5.23 4.98 17.20
CA HIS A 26 6.31 5.62 17.95
C HIS A 26 5.81 6.96 18.49
N TYR A 27 5.89 7.20 19.81
CA TYR A 27 5.51 8.49 20.43
C TYR A 27 4.14 9.04 19.96
N ASN A 28 3.10 8.21 20.04
CA ASN A 28 1.73 8.52 19.59
C ASN A 28 1.55 8.74 18.07
N LYS A 29 2.58 8.52 17.25
CA LYS A 29 2.55 8.59 15.79
C LYS A 29 2.46 7.18 15.21
N SER A 30 1.43 6.93 14.38
CA SER A 30 1.22 5.62 13.75
C SER A 30 1.63 5.66 12.29
N ILE A 31 2.62 4.86 11.92
CA ILE A 31 3.09 4.69 10.55
C ILE A 31 2.61 3.33 10.06
N GLN A 32 1.98 3.32 8.91
CA GLN A 32 1.53 2.13 8.21
C GLN A 32 2.45 1.85 7.01
N TYR A 33 2.62 0.58 6.68
CA TYR A 33 3.46 0.13 5.57
C TYR A 33 2.74 -1.00 4.83
N VAL A 34 2.62 -0.84 3.51
CA VAL A 34 1.92 -1.74 2.58
C VAL A 34 2.90 -2.20 1.52
N GLY A 35 2.89 -3.49 1.22
CA GLY A 35 3.73 -4.09 0.19
C GLY A 35 5.10 -4.50 0.73
N HIS A 36 6.03 -4.75 -0.18
CA HIS A 36 7.38 -5.15 0.16
C HIS A 36 8.36 -4.67 -0.91
N ALA A 37 9.18 -3.69 -0.56
CA ALA A 37 10.25 -3.20 -1.44
C ALA A 37 11.61 -3.67 -0.91
N THR A 38 12.20 -4.68 -1.54
CA THR A 38 13.58 -5.11 -1.23
C THR A 38 14.61 -4.17 -1.85
N LYS A 39 14.28 -3.55 -2.99
CA LYS A 39 15.06 -2.53 -3.70
C LYS A 39 14.11 -1.50 -4.27
N TYR A 40 14.49 -0.24 -4.24
CA TYR A 40 13.77 0.87 -4.85
C TYR A 40 14.79 1.85 -5.43
N ASP A 41 14.42 2.52 -6.51
CA ASP A 41 15.26 3.53 -7.18
C ASP A 41 14.90 4.93 -6.68
N THR A 42 13.60 5.16 -6.45
CA THR A 42 13.05 6.47 -6.09
C THR A 42 12.04 6.34 -4.97
N VAL A 43 12.02 7.34 -4.08
CA VAL A 43 10.95 7.53 -3.10
C VAL A 43 10.22 8.82 -3.44
N HIS A 44 8.92 8.72 -3.72
CA HIS A 44 8.06 9.88 -3.91
C HIS A 44 7.23 10.11 -2.65
N VAL A 45 7.24 11.32 -2.10
CA VAL A 45 6.46 11.67 -0.91
C VAL A 45 5.35 12.63 -1.30
N ASP A 46 4.12 12.23 -1.03
CA ASP A 46 2.91 13.04 -1.19
C ASP A 46 2.39 13.49 0.19
N GLY A 47 2.27 14.80 0.39
CA GLY A 47 1.83 15.43 1.64
C GLY A 47 2.97 16.05 2.45
N ASP A 48 2.76 16.21 3.75
CA ASP A 48 3.67 16.91 4.65
C ASP A 48 4.20 15.98 5.76
N VAL A 49 5.50 15.70 5.68
CA VAL A 49 6.23 14.88 6.65
C VAL A 49 6.30 15.54 8.02
N MET A 50 6.46 16.87 8.08
CA MET A 50 6.54 17.62 9.33
C MET A 50 5.18 17.65 10.04
N ALA A 51 4.09 17.77 9.27
CA ALA A 51 2.73 17.67 9.79
C ALA A 51 2.27 16.23 10.07
N ASN A 52 3.11 15.22 9.85
CA ASN A 52 2.77 13.80 10.06
C ASN A 52 1.58 13.31 9.21
N LYS A 53 1.38 13.93 8.04
CA LYS A 53 0.30 13.64 7.10
C LYS A 53 0.88 13.43 5.71
N PHE A 54 1.39 12.23 5.45
CA PHE A 54 2.08 11.92 4.21
C PHE A 54 1.88 10.47 3.76
N LEU A 55 2.16 10.23 2.48
CA LEU A 55 2.33 8.93 1.85
C LEU A 55 3.69 8.92 1.14
N ALA A 56 4.52 7.92 1.41
CA ALA A 56 5.80 7.69 0.78
C ALA A 56 5.70 6.44 -0.09
N TYR A 57 5.84 6.63 -1.40
CA TYR A 57 5.79 5.59 -2.42
C TYR A 57 7.21 5.14 -2.76
N TYR A 58 7.49 3.85 -2.59
CA TYR A 58 8.76 3.24 -2.97
C TYR A 58 8.63 2.67 -4.38
N ILE A 59 9.41 3.23 -5.31
CA ILE A 59 9.25 3.01 -6.75
C ILE A 59 10.49 2.34 -7.31
N LYS A 60 10.27 1.35 -8.18
CA LYS A 60 11.30 0.70 -8.97
C LYS A 60 10.78 0.44 -10.38
N ASP A 61 11.54 0.82 -11.42
CA ASP A 61 11.14 0.59 -12.83
C ASP A 61 9.69 1.05 -13.15
N ASP A 62 9.30 2.24 -12.66
CA ASP A 62 7.94 2.82 -12.75
C ASP A 62 6.82 2.01 -12.04
N LYS A 63 7.19 1.03 -11.22
CA LYS A 63 6.26 0.24 -10.40
C LYS A 63 6.36 0.63 -8.94
N ILE A 64 5.22 0.78 -8.28
CA ILE A 64 5.15 1.02 -6.85
C ILE A 64 5.28 -0.34 -6.15
N CYS A 65 6.39 -0.56 -5.44
CA CYS A 65 6.68 -1.81 -4.74
C CYS A 65 6.17 -1.82 -3.30
N ALA A 66 6.13 -0.64 -2.68
CA ALA A 66 5.60 -0.45 -1.34
C ALA A 66 5.13 0.98 -1.12
N VAL A 67 4.31 1.17 -0.09
CA VAL A 67 3.87 2.48 0.37
C VAL A 67 3.96 2.55 1.89
N SER A 68 4.47 3.66 2.41
CA SER A 68 4.37 3.99 3.83
C SER A 68 3.49 5.22 4.03
N GLY A 69 2.59 5.20 5.00
CA GLY A 69 1.67 6.30 5.27
C GLY A 69 1.59 6.67 6.73
N GLN A 70 1.42 7.95 7.02
CA GLN A 70 1.18 8.46 8.37
C GLN A 70 0.06 9.50 8.32
N GLY A 71 -0.91 9.40 9.25
CA GLY A 71 -2.04 10.33 9.33
C GLY A 71 -3.07 10.26 8.19
N ARG A 72 -2.87 9.35 7.22
CA ARG A 72 -3.71 9.13 6.03
C ARG A 72 -4.19 7.69 5.92
N SER A 73 -4.76 7.15 7.01
CA SER A 73 -5.09 5.72 7.13
C SER A 73 -6.05 5.18 6.08
N LEU A 74 -7.02 6.00 5.63
CA LEU A 74 -7.96 5.62 4.57
C LEU A 74 -7.23 5.40 3.24
N ASP A 75 -6.33 6.32 2.90
CA ASP A 75 -5.54 6.25 1.68
C ASP A 75 -4.64 5.02 1.68
N THR A 76 -3.94 4.76 2.79
CA THR A 76 -3.12 3.54 2.93
C THR A 76 -3.96 2.26 2.78
N MET A 77 -5.19 2.25 3.27
CA MET A 77 -6.09 1.11 3.14
C MET A 77 -6.54 0.89 1.69
N THR A 78 -6.87 1.97 0.97
CA THR A 78 -7.17 1.90 -0.47
C THR A 78 -5.97 1.37 -1.26
N LEU A 79 -4.76 1.82 -0.93
CA LEU A 79 -3.55 1.33 -1.60
C LEU A 79 -3.30 -0.14 -1.26
N PHE A 80 -3.51 -0.56 -0.01
CA PHE A 80 -3.45 -1.99 0.35
C PHE A 80 -4.40 -2.85 -0.49
N GLU A 81 -5.63 -2.39 -0.70
CA GLU A 81 -6.58 -3.07 -1.57
C GLU A 81 -6.13 -3.09 -3.04
N ALA A 82 -5.62 -1.97 -3.56
CA ALA A 82 -5.07 -1.90 -4.91
C ALA A 82 -3.92 -2.89 -5.13
N PHE A 83 -3.02 -3.03 -4.14
CA PHE A 83 -1.96 -4.04 -4.14
C PHE A 83 -2.54 -5.46 -4.13
N ASN A 84 -3.55 -5.72 -3.30
CA ASN A 84 -4.15 -7.04 -3.19
C ASN A 84 -4.92 -7.46 -4.47
N GLN A 85 -5.50 -6.49 -5.20
CA GLN A 85 -6.17 -6.73 -6.47
C GLN A 85 -5.21 -6.68 -7.69
N ASN A 86 -3.91 -6.42 -7.50
CA ASN A 86 -2.94 -6.18 -8.58
C ASN A 86 -3.36 -5.06 -9.56
N LYS A 87 -4.09 -4.05 -9.07
CA LYS A 87 -4.59 -2.90 -9.86
C LYS A 87 -3.83 -1.61 -9.54
N MET A 88 -2.61 -1.71 -9.04
CA MET A 88 -1.80 -0.55 -8.71
C MET A 88 -1.42 0.22 -9.99
N PRO A 89 -1.68 1.53 -10.08
CA PRO A 89 -1.26 2.32 -11.22
C PRO A 89 0.26 2.47 -11.28
N PRO A 90 0.83 2.79 -12.45
CA PRO A 90 2.25 3.10 -12.58
C PRO A 90 2.61 4.34 -11.73
N ALA A 91 3.85 4.38 -11.26
CA ALA A 91 4.32 5.44 -10.39
C ALA A 91 4.27 6.82 -11.07
N SER A 92 4.55 6.88 -12.36
CA SER A 92 4.43 8.04 -13.22
C SER A 92 3.03 8.69 -13.17
N ALA A 93 1.96 7.89 -13.12
CA ALA A 93 0.59 8.40 -13.01
C ALA A 93 0.29 9.06 -11.64
N ILE A 94 0.87 8.53 -10.55
CA ILE A 94 0.75 9.14 -9.23
C ILE A 94 1.58 10.42 -9.14
N ILE A 95 2.84 10.38 -9.61
CA ILE A 95 3.77 11.53 -9.54
C ILE A 95 3.26 12.71 -10.38
N SER A 96 2.68 12.44 -11.55
CA SER A 96 2.11 13.48 -12.42
C SER A 96 0.81 14.09 -11.90
N GLY A 97 0.23 13.55 -10.82
CA GLY A 97 -1.09 13.94 -10.32
C GLY A 97 -2.24 13.49 -11.23
N ALA A 98 -1.96 12.69 -12.27
CA ALA A 98 -2.96 12.20 -13.22
C ALA A 98 -3.84 11.09 -12.63
N THR A 99 -3.42 10.48 -11.52
CA THR A 99 -4.24 9.50 -10.79
C THR A 99 -4.19 9.80 -9.29
N SER A 100 -5.31 10.25 -8.74
CA SER A 100 -5.45 10.49 -7.30
C SER A 100 -5.85 9.22 -6.55
N VAL A 101 -5.51 9.13 -5.26
CA VAL A 101 -5.91 8.00 -4.40
C VAL A 101 -7.45 7.81 -4.39
N GLU A 102 -8.21 8.90 -4.52
CA GLU A 102 -9.66 8.85 -4.63
C GLU A 102 -10.16 8.17 -5.92
N GLU A 103 -9.44 8.31 -7.04
CA GLU A 103 -9.79 7.65 -8.30
C GLU A 103 -9.49 6.16 -8.21
N ILE A 104 -8.36 5.78 -7.62
CA ILE A 104 -8.03 4.37 -7.32
C ILE A 104 -9.15 3.76 -6.49
N ARG A 105 -9.65 4.48 -5.48
CA ARG A 105 -10.77 4.01 -4.65
C ARG A 105 -12.04 3.77 -5.46
N LYS A 106 -12.37 4.64 -6.41
CA LYS A 106 -13.53 4.47 -7.30
C LYS A 106 -13.39 3.27 -8.24
N THR A 107 -12.17 2.96 -8.68
CA THR A 107 -11.89 1.79 -9.56
C THR A 107 -11.94 0.45 -8.81
N LEU A 108 -11.86 0.47 -7.47
CA LEU A 108 -11.89 -0.73 -6.63
C LEU A 108 -13.30 -1.11 -6.14
N GLN A 109 -14.28 -0.20 -6.20
CA GLN A 109 -15.69 -0.47 -5.93
C GLN A 109 -16.40 -1.09 -7.14
#